data_AF-A0A7L7L5H7-F1
#
_entry.id   AF-A0A7L7L5H7-F1
#
_cell.length_a   1.000
_cell.length_b   1.000
_cell.length_c   1.000
_cell.angle_alpha   90.00
_cell.angle_beta   90.00
_cell.angle_gamma   90.00
#
_symmetry.space_group_name_H-M   'P 1'
#
loop_
_entity.id
_entity.type
_entity.pdbx_description
1 polymer ?
#
loop_
_entity_poly.entity_id
_entity_poly.type
_entity_poly.pdbx_seq_one_letter_code
_entity_poly.pdbx_strand_id
1 'polypeptide(L)'
;MKTTGEKKLASDQVSRKKRTTNVTTLLKEEPVSGLFHSEEEKEEQNIFSLIQAVRAGVHFNLFQEFAADVPFSQAEWSQFLHLSEKTLQRYKKEESTFDPLQSERILEIIHLFKKGITVFGDKENFNTWLTTSNVALGNIKPKDLLDSSFGIHLLQDELIRIEFGVFA
;
A
#
# COMPACT_ATOMS: atom_id res chain seq x y z
N MET A 1 -16.79 -80.21 -48.85
CA MET A 1 -15.62 -81.08 -48.56
C MET A 1 -14.71 -80.32 -47.61
N LYS A 2 -14.16 -80.99 -46.58
CA LYS A 2 -13.24 -80.45 -45.55
C LYS A 2 -12.04 -79.74 -46.22
N THR A 3 -11.34 -78.76 -45.62
CA THR A 3 -10.38 -78.95 -44.52
C THR A 3 -9.67 -77.62 -44.12
N THR A 4 -9.31 -77.51 -42.83
CA THR A 4 -8.00 -77.04 -42.28
C THR A 4 -7.53 -75.60 -42.59
N GLY A 5 -7.01 -74.78 -41.68
CA GLY A 5 -6.54 -74.95 -40.31
C GLY A 5 -5.66 -73.76 -39.91
N GLU A 6 -5.62 -73.49 -38.60
CA GLU A 6 -4.50 -72.93 -37.80
C GLU A 6 -4.00 -71.47 -37.96
N LYS A 7 -4.38 -70.68 -36.94
CA LYS A 7 -3.61 -69.73 -36.10
C LYS A 7 -2.14 -69.43 -36.49
N LYS A 8 -1.76 -68.13 -36.45
CA LYS A 8 -0.74 -67.63 -35.49
C LYS A 8 -0.65 -66.08 -35.37
N LEU A 9 -0.68 -65.63 -34.10
CA LEU A 9 -0.08 -64.46 -33.40
C LEU A 9 -0.26 -63.03 -34.00
N ALA A 10 -0.95 -62.10 -33.31
CA ALA A 10 -0.51 -61.27 -32.15
C ALA A 10 0.63 -60.32 -32.53
N SER A 11 0.69 -59.03 -32.21
CA SER A 11 -0.06 -58.03 -31.44
C SER A 11 0.63 -56.70 -31.84
N ASP A 12 -0.01 -55.56 -32.04
CA ASP A 12 -0.47 -54.69 -30.98
C ASP A 12 -1.31 -53.55 -31.58
N GLN A 13 -2.43 -53.27 -30.92
CA GLN A 13 -3.17 -52.03 -30.98
C GLN A 13 -2.31 -50.95 -30.31
N VAL A 14 -2.30 -49.68 -30.73
CA VAL A 14 -3.21 -48.62 -30.26
C VAL A 14 -3.05 -47.47 -31.27
N SER A 15 -3.99 -47.25 -32.18
CA SER A 15 -5.18 -46.39 -32.01
C SER A 15 -4.87 -44.95 -31.56
N ARG A 16 -4.83 -44.01 -32.51
CA ARG A 16 -5.85 -42.94 -32.65
C ARG A 16 -5.33 -41.77 -33.52
N LYS A 17 -5.71 -41.83 -34.79
CA LYS A 17 -6.53 -40.81 -35.49
C LYS A 17 -6.18 -39.33 -35.17
N LYS A 18 -5.28 -38.73 -35.96
CA LYS A 18 -5.30 -37.26 -36.15
C LYS A 18 -5.98 -36.94 -37.47
N ARG A 19 -7.32 -36.79 -37.40
CA ARG A 19 -8.10 -36.11 -38.44
C ARG A 19 -7.77 -34.62 -38.37
N THR A 20 -7.47 -34.10 -39.54
CA THR A 20 -7.36 -32.69 -39.95
C THR A 20 -8.39 -31.77 -39.30
N THR A 21 -7.99 -30.57 -38.87
CA THR A 21 -8.86 -29.38 -38.86
C THR A 21 -8.03 -28.08 -38.91
N ASN A 22 -8.10 -27.45 -40.09
CA ASN A 22 -8.14 -26.03 -40.45
C ASN A 22 -7.26 -24.97 -39.75
N VAL A 23 -6.51 -24.31 -40.63
CA VAL A 23 -5.60 -23.17 -40.46
C VAL A 23 -6.33 -21.83 -40.28
N THR A 24 -7.54 -21.83 -39.71
CA THR A 24 -8.42 -20.64 -39.72
C THR A 24 -9.15 -20.46 -38.40
N THR A 25 -8.51 -20.66 -37.26
CA THR A 25 -9.08 -20.20 -35.96
C THR A 25 -8.02 -20.15 -34.87
N LEU A 26 -7.10 -19.17 -34.86
CA LEU A 26 -6.39 -18.79 -33.64
C LEU A 26 -6.19 -17.26 -33.59
N LEU A 27 -7.18 -16.62 -32.93
CA LEU A 27 -7.07 -15.46 -32.03
C LEU A 27 -6.36 -14.21 -32.61
N LYS A 28 -7.11 -13.23 -33.15
CA LYS A 28 -7.41 -11.97 -32.44
C LYS A 28 -6.27 -11.53 -31.52
N GLU A 29 -5.38 -10.70 -32.05
CA GLU A 29 -4.52 -9.89 -31.22
C GLU A 29 -5.42 -8.91 -30.46
N GLU A 30 -5.72 -9.23 -29.22
CA GLU A 30 -6.19 -8.25 -28.25
C GLU A 30 -5.10 -7.16 -28.14
N PRO A 31 -5.44 -5.87 -28.21
CA PRO A 31 -4.44 -4.83 -28.15
C PRO A 31 -3.76 -4.84 -26.77
N VAL A 32 -2.46 -5.17 -26.75
CA VAL A 32 -1.59 -5.16 -25.55
C VAL A 32 -1.51 -3.76 -24.91
N SER A 33 -1.99 -2.71 -25.59
CA SER A 33 -2.04 -1.34 -25.08
C SER A 33 -2.90 -1.17 -23.82
N GLY A 34 -3.85 -2.07 -23.56
CA GLY A 34 -4.68 -2.02 -22.35
C GLY A 34 -3.98 -2.51 -21.07
N LEU A 35 -2.81 -3.14 -21.16
CA LEU A 35 -2.11 -3.73 -20.01
C LEU A 35 -1.14 -2.77 -19.30
N PHE A 36 -0.85 -1.60 -19.89
CA PHE A 36 0.11 -0.63 -19.34
C PHE A 36 -0.55 0.64 -18.78
N HIS A 37 -1.87 0.77 -18.82
CA HIS A 37 -2.59 1.95 -18.32
C HIS A 37 -3.10 1.82 -16.87
N SER A 38 -2.51 0.99 -16.01
CA SER A 38 -3.19 0.56 -14.78
C SER A 38 -2.62 1.04 -13.45
N GLU A 39 -1.40 1.57 -13.39
CA GLU A 39 -0.76 1.97 -12.12
C GLU A 39 -0.32 3.44 -12.10
N GLU A 40 0.44 3.92 -13.10
CA GLU A 40 0.89 5.33 -13.14
C GLU A 40 -0.27 6.33 -13.25
N GLU A 41 -1.25 6.09 -14.13
CA GLU A 41 -2.43 6.96 -14.25
C GLU A 41 -3.31 6.93 -12.99
N LYS A 42 -3.34 5.79 -12.27
CA LYS A 42 -4.04 5.70 -10.98
C LYS A 42 -3.32 6.49 -9.90
N GLU A 43 -1.99 6.45 -9.89
CA GLU A 43 -1.16 7.19 -8.93
C GLU A 43 -1.28 8.70 -9.16
N GLU A 44 -1.25 9.17 -10.42
CA GLU A 44 -1.44 10.58 -10.74
C GLU A 44 -2.84 11.09 -10.35
N GLN A 45 -3.90 10.34 -10.66
CA GLN A 45 -5.26 10.69 -10.24
C GLN A 45 -5.42 10.68 -8.71
N ASN A 46 -4.70 9.79 -8.03
CA ASN A 46 -4.65 9.73 -6.58
C ASN A 46 -3.98 10.99 -5.99
N ILE A 47 -2.84 11.42 -6.56
CA ILE A 47 -2.13 12.64 -6.12
C ILE A 47 -3.00 13.88 -6.28
N PHE A 48 -3.68 14.07 -7.43
CA PHE A 48 -4.59 15.20 -7.60
C PHE A 48 -5.75 15.16 -6.59
N SER A 49 -6.28 13.97 -6.30
CA SER A 49 -7.33 13.82 -5.28
C SER A 49 -6.85 14.19 -3.88
N LEU A 50 -5.61 13.84 -3.53
CA LEU A 50 -4.98 14.20 -2.25
C LEU A 50 -4.78 15.71 -2.15
N ILE A 51 -4.30 16.37 -3.22
CA ILE A 51 -4.16 17.84 -3.25
C ILE A 51 -5.52 18.51 -3.02
N GLN A 52 -6.58 18.00 -3.64
CA GLN A 52 -7.92 18.53 -3.45
C GLN A 52 -8.45 18.26 -2.03
N ALA A 53 -8.16 17.11 -1.45
CA ALA A 53 -8.49 16.79 -0.06
C ALA A 53 -7.76 17.72 0.92
N VAL A 54 -6.47 18.01 0.69
CA VAL A 54 -5.70 18.98 1.48
C VAL A 54 -6.33 20.37 1.40
N ARG A 55 -6.70 20.83 0.19
CA ARG A 55 -7.33 22.15 -0.02
C ARG A 55 -8.72 22.25 0.60
N ALA A 56 -9.51 21.17 0.54
CA ALA A 56 -10.81 21.10 1.20
C ALA A 56 -10.68 21.02 2.72
N GLY A 57 -9.57 20.44 3.19
CA GLY A 57 -9.24 20.23 4.58
C GLY A 57 -9.76 18.90 5.13
N VAL A 58 -9.10 18.40 6.17
CA VAL A 58 -9.48 17.16 6.88
C VAL A 58 -10.48 17.51 7.97
N HIS A 59 -11.65 16.87 7.97
CA HIS A 59 -12.61 17.01 9.07
C HIS A 59 -12.07 16.44 10.38
N PHE A 60 -12.34 17.11 11.50
CA PHE A 60 -11.86 16.65 12.80
C PHE A 60 -12.27 15.21 13.12
N ASN A 61 -13.47 14.78 12.74
CA ASN A 61 -13.94 13.41 13.00
C ASN A 61 -13.08 12.35 12.29
N LEU A 62 -12.71 12.59 11.02
CA LEU A 62 -11.80 11.71 10.27
C LEU A 62 -10.42 11.65 10.92
N PHE A 63 -9.90 12.81 11.34
CA PHE A 63 -8.66 12.86 12.10
C PHE A 63 -8.78 12.08 13.42
N GLN A 64 -9.87 12.24 14.17
CA GLN A 64 -10.07 11.58 15.45
C GLN A 64 -10.17 10.05 15.30
N GLU A 65 -10.83 9.55 14.27
CA GLU A 65 -10.88 8.12 13.95
C GLU A 65 -9.47 7.54 13.79
N PHE A 66 -8.64 8.20 12.98
CA PHE A 66 -7.24 7.79 12.82
C PHE A 66 -6.41 7.97 14.10
N ALA A 67 -6.55 9.12 14.77
CA ALA A 67 -5.79 9.45 15.97
C ALA A 67 -6.07 8.49 17.12
N ALA A 68 -7.30 7.96 17.23
CA ALA A 68 -7.69 6.96 18.22
C ALA A 68 -7.01 5.60 17.98
N ASP A 69 -6.62 5.32 16.75
CA ASP A 69 -5.98 4.07 16.35
C ASP A 69 -4.45 4.10 16.50
N VAL A 70 -3.81 5.23 16.73
CA VAL A 70 -2.35 5.32 16.80
C VAL A 70 -1.87 5.64 18.23
N PRO A 71 -0.63 5.27 18.61
CA PRO A 71 -0.16 5.36 19.99
C PRO A 71 0.33 6.77 20.35
N PHE A 72 -0.40 7.82 19.94
CA PHE A 72 -0.02 9.21 20.15
C PHE A 72 -1.01 9.93 21.05
N SER A 73 -0.47 10.71 21.99
CA SER A 73 -1.22 11.60 22.85
C SER A 73 -1.70 12.85 22.11
N GLN A 74 -2.66 13.56 22.72
CA GLN A 74 -3.10 14.87 22.25
C GLN A 74 -1.96 15.89 22.18
N ALA A 75 -1.00 15.81 23.11
CA ALA A 75 0.16 16.70 23.15
C ALA A 75 1.11 16.42 21.97
N GLU A 76 1.39 15.14 21.68
CA GLU A 76 2.17 14.74 20.50
C GLU A 76 1.50 15.19 19.22
N TRP A 77 0.19 14.97 19.07
CA TRP A 77 -0.57 15.46 17.92
C TRP A 77 -0.52 16.99 17.78
N SER A 78 -0.57 17.73 18.89
CA SER A 78 -0.43 19.18 18.85
C SER A 78 0.94 19.60 18.34
N GLN A 79 2.01 18.89 18.75
CA GLN A 79 3.37 19.12 18.25
C GLN A 79 3.48 18.79 16.75
N PHE A 80 3.00 17.62 16.32
CA PHE A 80 3.09 17.16 14.93
C PHE A 80 2.36 18.09 13.94
N LEU A 81 1.26 18.69 14.41
CA LEU A 81 0.44 19.60 13.63
C LEU A 81 0.81 21.09 13.82
N HIS A 82 1.84 21.39 14.61
CA HIS A 82 2.23 22.75 14.98
C HIS A 82 1.06 23.60 15.52
N LEU A 83 0.19 22.96 16.30
CA LEU A 83 -0.93 23.60 16.96
C LEU A 83 -0.66 23.68 18.46
N SER A 84 -1.22 24.71 19.11
CA SER A 84 -1.37 24.65 20.56
C SER A 84 -2.41 23.58 20.91
N GLU A 85 -2.27 22.93 22.08
CA GLU A 85 -3.29 22.01 22.57
C GLU A 85 -4.67 22.69 22.66
N LYS A 86 -4.72 23.97 23.03
CA LYS A 86 -5.95 24.78 23.05
C LYS A 86 -6.59 24.88 21.66
N THR A 87 -5.79 25.04 20.61
CA THR A 87 -6.27 25.08 19.23
C THR A 87 -6.81 23.72 18.80
N LEU A 88 -6.09 22.63 19.11
CA LEU A 88 -6.55 21.28 18.77
C LEU A 88 -7.84 20.90 19.53
N GLN A 89 -7.99 21.33 20.78
CA GLN A 89 -9.24 21.19 21.55
C GLN A 89 -10.37 22.04 20.98
N ARG A 90 -10.08 23.21 20.41
CA ARG A 90 -11.09 24.03 19.72
C ARG A 90 -11.61 23.31 18.48
N TYR A 91 -10.70 22.77 17.64
CA TYR A 91 -11.07 21.94 16.49
C TYR A 91 -11.98 20.77 16.89
N LYS A 92 -11.64 20.10 18.00
CA LYS A 92 -12.47 19.03 18.59
C LYS A 92 -13.86 19.51 18.97
N LYS A 93 -13.94 20.61 19.71
CA LYS A 93 -15.21 21.13 20.26
C LYS A 93 -16.15 21.64 19.16
N GLU A 94 -15.59 22.25 18.12
CA GLU A 94 -16.33 22.85 17.02
C GLU A 94 -16.60 21.85 15.88
N GLU A 95 -16.07 20.62 15.98
CA GLU A 95 -16.08 19.60 14.93
C GLU A 95 -15.65 20.16 13.56
N SER A 96 -14.69 21.09 13.60
CA SER A 96 -14.32 21.89 12.43
C SER A 96 -13.29 21.18 11.54
N THR A 97 -13.10 21.74 10.36
CA THR A 97 -12.15 21.23 9.37
C THR A 97 -10.79 21.87 9.57
N PHE A 98 -9.73 21.07 9.58
CA PHE A 98 -8.36 21.56 9.67
C PHE A 98 -7.97 22.40 8.45
N ASP A 99 -7.16 23.43 8.67
CA ASP A 99 -6.56 24.22 7.59
C ASP A 99 -5.68 23.34 6.66
N PRO A 100 -5.40 23.79 5.42
CA PRO A 100 -4.64 23.00 4.46
C PRO A 100 -3.27 22.52 4.97
N LEU A 101 -2.53 23.36 5.68
CA LEU A 101 -1.22 22.97 6.24
C LEU A 101 -1.35 21.76 7.19
N GLN A 102 -2.37 21.77 8.04
CA GLN A 102 -2.56 20.73 9.06
C GLN A 102 -3.15 19.48 8.42
N SER A 103 -4.00 19.67 7.43
CA SER A 103 -4.57 18.60 6.61
C SER A 103 -3.48 17.85 5.83
N GLU A 104 -2.51 18.56 5.25
CA GLU A 104 -1.35 17.96 4.61
C GLU A 104 -0.53 17.11 5.59
N ARG A 105 -0.18 17.67 6.76
CA ARG A 105 0.53 16.92 7.82
C ARG A 105 -0.22 15.64 8.23
N ILE A 106 -1.53 15.74 8.47
CA ILE A 106 -2.37 14.60 8.85
C ILE A 106 -2.31 13.51 7.78
N LEU A 107 -2.46 13.88 6.51
CA LEU A 107 -2.45 12.93 5.40
C LEU A 107 -1.09 12.29 5.19
N GLU A 108 0.01 13.03 5.36
CA GLU A 108 1.36 12.48 5.33
C GLU A 108 1.59 11.44 6.44
N ILE A 109 1.16 11.73 7.67
CA ILE A 109 1.28 10.79 8.79
C ILE A 109 0.40 9.56 8.55
N ILE A 110 -0.83 9.73 8.03
CA ILE A 110 -1.70 8.60 7.66
C ILE A 110 -1.00 7.73 6.59
N HIS A 111 -0.39 8.33 5.58
CA HIS A 111 0.33 7.61 4.54
C HIS A 111 1.52 6.84 5.12
N LEU A 112 2.31 7.47 5.98
CA LEU A 112 3.42 6.81 6.68
C LEU A 112 2.93 5.61 7.49
N PHE A 113 1.83 5.73 8.23
CA PHE A 113 1.26 4.62 9.00
C PHE A 113 0.80 3.47 8.10
N LYS A 114 0.12 3.75 6.99
CA LYS A 114 -0.29 2.72 6.03
C LYS A 114 0.91 1.95 5.49
N LYS A 115 1.98 2.66 5.10
CA LYS A 115 3.22 2.03 4.63
C LYS A 115 3.90 1.25 5.75
N GLY A 116 4.03 1.84 6.94
CA GLY A 116 4.65 1.22 8.10
C GLY A 116 4.01 -0.09 8.50
N ILE A 117 2.68 -0.11 8.64
CA ILE A 117 1.92 -1.34 8.95
C ILE A 117 2.14 -2.40 7.86
N THR A 118 2.19 -1.99 6.58
CA THR A 118 2.46 -2.92 5.48
C THR A 118 3.86 -3.53 5.57
N VAL A 119 4.89 -2.71 5.82
CA VAL A 119 6.29 -3.14 5.92
C VAL A 119 6.53 -4.05 7.13
N PHE A 120 5.93 -3.72 8.27
CA PHE A 120 6.08 -4.51 9.51
C PHE A 120 5.09 -5.68 9.61
N GLY A 121 4.12 -5.77 8.68
CA GLY A 121 3.06 -6.78 8.62
C GLY A 121 2.00 -6.67 9.72
N ASP A 122 2.24 -5.84 10.73
CA ASP A 122 1.44 -5.73 11.94
C ASP A 122 1.57 -4.33 12.56
N LYS A 123 0.46 -3.86 13.15
CA LYS A 123 0.34 -2.50 13.68
C LYS A 123 1.13 -2.32 14.96
N GLU A 124 1.12 -3.30 15.84
CA GLU A 124 1.82 -3.30 17.12
C GLU A 124 3.33 -3.29 16.91
N ASN A 125 3.83 -4.03 15.91
CA ASN A 125 5.24 -4.00 15.51
C ASN A 125 5.67 -2.61 15.02
N PHE A 126 4.88 -1.98 14.14
CA PHE A 126 5.18 -0.63 13.67
C PHE A 126 5.13 0.41 14.80
N ASN A 127 4.13 0.32 15.69
CA ASN A 127 4.02 1.17 16.88
C ASN A 127 5.23 1.02 17.82
N THR A 128 5.73 -0.20 17.98
CA THR A 128 6.94 -0.48 18.75
C THR A 128 8.16 0.19 18.11
N TRP A 129 8.30 0.07 16.79
CA TRP A 129 9.36 0.74 16.04
C TRP A 129 9.31 2.26 16.20
N LEU A 130 8.12 2.86 16.11
CA LEU A 130 7.92 4.31 16.27
C LEU A 130 8.40 4.85 17.62
N THR A 131 8.34 4.04 18.67
CA THR A 131 8.67 4.41 20.05
C THR A 131 10.07 3.98 20.49
N THR A 132 10.77 3.21 19.67
CA THR A 132 12.11 2.68 19.93
C THR A 132 13.17 3.54 19.27
N SER A 133 14.25 3.87 20.00
CA SER A 133 15.39 4.57 19.41
C SER A 133 15.99 3.76 18.26
N ASN A 134 16.09 4.37 17.08
CA ASN A 134 16.62 3.72 15.88
C ASN A 134 18.05 4.22 15.60
N VAL A 135 19.01 3.29 15.54
CA VAL A 135 20.42 3.57 15.27
C VAL A 135 20.63 4.21 13.90
N ALA A 136 19.91 3.73 12.87
CA ALA A 136 19.98 4.27 11.50
C ALA A 136 19.47 5.71 11.41
N LEU A 137 18.65 6.15 12.38
CA LEU A 137 18.13 7.51 12.52
C LEU A 137 18.89 8.34 13.57
N GLY A 138 20.12 7.94 13.93
CA GLY A 138 20.96 8.67 14.89
C GLY A 138 20.51 8.50 16.35
N ASN A 139 19.95 7.34 16.71
CA ASN A 139 19.38 7.01 18.03
C ASN A 139 18.14 7.84 18.42
N ILE A 140 17.48 8.45 17.43
CA ILE A 140 16.22 9.18 17.61
C ILE A 140 15.05 8.18 17.52
N LYS A 141 13.98 8.42 18.28
CA LYS A 141 12.74 7.64 18.13
C LYS A 141 12.02 8.14 16.87
N PRO A 142 11.58 7.27 15.96
CA PRO A 142 10.92 7.72 14.73
C PRO A 142 9.76 8.69 14.96
N LYS A 143 8.93 8.50 15.99
CA LYS A 143 7.82 9.40 16.29
C LYS A 143 8.24 10.85 16.57
N ASP A 144 9.46 11.06 17.06
CA ASP A 144 9.98 12.39 17.39
C ASP A 144 10.35 13.18 16.11
N LEU A 145 10.31 12.55 14.94
CA LEU A 145 10.55 13.16 13.62
C LEU A 145 9.25 13.53 12.88
N LEU A 146 8.08 13.24 13.46
CA LEU A 146 6.77 13.49 12.83
C LEU A 146 6.36 14.97 12.85
N ASP A 147 7.13 15.83 13.52
CA ASP A 147 6.93 17.27 13.57
C ASP A 147 7.50 18.03 12.37
N SER A 148 8.05 17.34 11.38
CA SER A 148 8.62 17.98 10.19
C SER A 148 8.39 17.16 8.94
N SER A 149 8.14 17.83 7.81
CA SER A 149 8.05 17.18 6.50
C SER A 149 9.31 16.39 6.20
N PHE A 150 10.48 16.96 6.47
CA PHE A 150 11.75 16.26 6.24
C PHE A 150 11.88 15.02 7.11
N GLY A 151 11.40 15.08 8.36
CA GLY A 151 11.39 13.94 9.25
C GLY A 151 10.47 12.83 8.74
N ILE A 152 9.24 13.15 8.32
CA ILE A 152 8.32 12.17 7.75
C ILE A 152 8.89 11.51 6.48
N HIS A 153 9.46 12.28 5.56
CA HIS A 153 10.10 11.73 4.35
C HIS A 153 11.29 10.81 4.71
N LEU A 154 12.12 11.21 5.68
CA LEU A 154 13.21 10.36 6.17
C LEU A 154 12.70 9.02 6.73
N LEU A 155 11.55 9.02 7.42
CA LEU A 155 10.92 7.79 7.90
C LEU A 155 10.37 6.95 6.75
N GLN A 156 9.79 7.56 5.71
CA GLN A 156 9.33 6.84 4.52
C GLN A 156 10.52 6.15 3.81
N ASP A 157 11.64 6.85 3.65
CA ASP A 157 12.86 6.28 3.06
C ASP A 157 13.41 5.12 3.90
N GLU A 158 13.39 5.23 5.22
CA GLU A 158 13.80 4.16 6.13
C GLU A 158 12.85 2.95 6.03
N LEU A 159 11.53 3.16 5.92
CA LEU A 159 10.58 2.08 5.70
C LEU A 159 10.83 1.34 4.38
N ILE A 160 11.20 2.06 3.32
CA ILE A 160 11.59 1.46 2.04
C ILE A 160 12.85 0.60 2.21
N ARG A 161 13.86 1.08 2.94
CA ARG A 161 15.07 0.29 3.22
C ARG A 161 14.74 -0.99 3.98
N ILE A 162 13.90 -0.90 5.01
CA ILE A 162 13.45 -2.06 5.80
C ILE A 162 12.70 -3.07 4.92
N GLU A 163 11.81 -2.60 4.03
CA GLU A 163 11.06 -3.45 3.09
C GLU A 163 11.97 -4.29 2.18
N PHE A 164 13.07 -3.69 1.70
CA PHE A 164 14.06 -4.38 0.86
C PHE A 164 15.16 -5.11 1.66
N GLY A 165 15.06 -5.17 2.99
CA GLY A 165 16.05 -5.84 3.85
C GLY A 165 17.41 -5.15 3.88
N VAL A 166 17.46 -3.86 3.54
CA VAL A 166 18.67 -3.04 3.60
C VAL A 166 18.78 -2.49 5.03
N PHE A 167 19.61 -3.14 5.83
CA PHE A 167 19.97 -2.65 7.17
C PHE A 167 21.26 -1.80 7.06
N ALA A 168 21.27 -0.61 7.66
CA ALA A 168 22.46 0.23 7.81
C ALA A 168 23.22 -0.12 9.10
#